data_AF-A0A3N7FZB6-F1
#
_entry.id   AF-A0A3N7FZB6-F1
#
_cell.length_a   1.000
_cell.length_b   1.000
_cell.length_c   1.000
_cell.angle_alpha   90.00
_cell.angle_beta   90.00
_cell.angle_gamma   90.00
#
_symmetry.space_group_name_H-M   'P 1'
#
loop_
_entity.id
_entity.type
_entity.pdbx_description
1 polymer ?
#
loop_
_entity_poly.entity_id
_entity_poly.type
_entity_poly.pdbx_seq_one_letter_code
_entity_poly.pdbx_strand_id
1 'polypeptide(L)'
;MAGELWVGVLVGITSGLLGLIMNHFLPMFLKLGHNVPKGSFGWPLLGETLGFLKPHPSNTLGAFLQDHCSRYGNVFKSHLFLSPTVVSCDQELNYFILQNEGKLFQCSYPKPIHGILGNVSMLVAVGDTHKRLRNVAISLVSITKSKPEFLNDIERTELLER
;
A
#
# COMPACT_ATOMS: atom_id res chain seq x y z
N MET A 1 -8.30 -51.13 4.39
CA MET A 1 -9.49 -50.26 4.56
C MET A 1 -9.17 -48.89 5.16
N ALA A 2 -8.28 -48.74 6.15
CA ALA A 2 -8.00 -47.43 6.76
C ALA A 2 -7.31 -46.41 5.81
N GLY A 3 -6.43 -46.85 4.91
CA GLY A 3 -5.68 -45.95 4.00
C GLY A 3 -6.54 -45.21 2.97
N GLU A 4 -7.57 -45.86 2.43
CA GLU A 4 -8.50 -45.29 1.44
C GLU A 4 -9.30 -44.11 2.03
N LEU A 5 -9.66 -44.20 3.32
CA LEU A 5 -10.39 -43.17 4.05
C LEU A 5 -9.57 -41.88 4.23
N TRP A 6 -8.28 -42.01 4.57
CA TRP A 6 -7.38 -40.86 4.73
C TRP A 6 -7.09 -40.15 3.40
N VAL A 7 -7.00 -40.91 2.30
CA VAL A 7 -6.84 -40.34 0.95
C VAL A 7 -8.07 -39.53 0.57
N GLY A 8 -9.28 -40.07 0.78
CA GLY A 8 -10.53 -39.34 0.52
C GLY A 8 -10.65 -38.04 1.32
N VAL A 9 -10.25 -38.05 2.60
CA VAL A 9 -10.23 -36.84 3.46
C VAL A 9 -9.23 -35.80 2.95
N LEU A 10 -8.01 -36.20 2.58
CA LEU A 10 -7.00 -35.29 2.03
C LEU A 10 -7.44 -34.65 0.71
N VAL A 11 -8.05 -35.42 -0.20
CA VAL A 11 -8.58 -34.91 -1.47
C VAL A 11 -9.76 -33.96 -1.25
N GLY A 12 -10.63 -34.25 -0.27
CA GLY A 12 -11.71 -33.35 0.13
C GLY A 12 -11.19 -32.01 0.67
N ILE A 13 -10.14 -32.03 1.50
CA ILE A 13 -9.52 -30.83 2.05
C ILE A 13 -8.83 -30.01 0.95
N THR A 14 -8.04 -30.65 0.08
CA THR A 14 -7.33 -29.93 -0.99
C THR A 14 -8.30 -29.34 -2.01
N SER A 15 -9.36 -30.05 -2.40
CA SER A 15 -10.40 -29.52 -3.29
C SER A 15 -11.22 -28.40 -2.65
N GLY A 16 -11.55 -28.51 -1.35
CA GLY A 16 -12.21 -27.45 -0.60
C GLY A 16 -11.36 -26.18 -0.49
N LEU A 17 -10.08 -26.32 -0.14
CA LEU A 17 -9.13 -25.21 -0.09
C LEU A 17 -8.93 -24.57 -1.47
N LEU A 18 -8.79 -25.39 -2.51
CA LEU A 18 -8.67 -24.92 -3.89
C LEU A 18 -9.94 -24.18 -4.32
N GLY A 19 -11.12 -24.68 -3.97
CA GLY A 19 -12.41 -24.03 -4.23
C GLY A 19 -12.56 -22.69 -3.51
N LEU A 20 -12.12 -22.60 -2.25
CA LEU A 20 -12.12 -21.34 -1.49
C LEU A 20 -11.14 -20.32 -2.07
N ILE A 21 -9.92 -20.76 -2.43
CA ILE A 21 -8.94 -19.93 -3.12
C ILE A 21 -9.54 -19.45 -4.44
N MET A 22 -10.01 -20.37 -5.27
CA MET A 22 -10.54 -20.03 -6.59
C MET A 22 -11.76 -19.11 -6.50
N ASN A 23 -12.67 -19.31 -5.54
CA ASN A 23 -13.81 -18.42 -5.29
C ASN A 23 -13.40 -17.05 -4.74
N HIS A 24 -12.39 -17.00 -3.87
CA HIS A 24 -11.83 -15.73 -3.37
C HIS A 24 -11.15 -14.92 -4.47
N PHE A 25 -10.45 -15.59 -5.39
CA PHE A 25 -9.81 -14.97 -6.55
C PHE A 25 -10.73 -14.84 -7.77
N LEU A 26 -11.91 -15.47 -7.77
CA LEU A 26 -12.85 -15.45 -8.89
C LEU A 26 -13.26 -14.02 -9.29
N PRO A 27 -13.56 -13.08 -8.36
CA PRO A 27 -13.88 -11.68 -8.71
C PRO A 27 -12.69 -10.93 -9.33
N MET A 28 -11.46 -11.37 -9.04
CA MET A 28 -10.24 -10.82 -9.63
C MET A 28 -10.09 -11.24 -11.09
N PHE A 29 -10.50 -12.47 -11.43
CA PHE A 29 -10.44 -13.02 -12.79
C PHE A 29 -11.69 -12.72 -13.63
N LEU A 30 -12.88 -12.66 -13.01
CA LEU A 30 -14.15 -12.37 -13.68
C LEU A 30 -14.36 -10.85 -13.78
N LYS A 31 -13.69 -10.25 -14.78
CA LYS A 31 -14.03 -8.96 -15.41
C LYS A 31 -14.51 -7.86 -14.45
N LEU A 32 -13.56 -7.17 -13.82
CA LEU A 32 -13.76 -5.78 -13.44
C LEU A 32 -14.08 -4.99 -14.74
N GLY A 33 -15.18 -4.25 -14.78
CA GLY A 33 -15.87 -3.78 -16.00
C GLY A 33 -15.00 -3.05 -17.05
N HIS A 34 -15.59 -2.73 -18.21
CA HIS A 34 -14.89 -2.18 -19.38
C HIS A 34 -14.07 -0.88 -19.15
N ASN A 35 -14.19 -0.23 -17.98
CA ASN A 35 -13.56 1.06 -17.68
C ASN A 35 -12.39 0.99 -16.66
N VAL A 36 -11.75 -0.16 -16.51
CA VAL A 36 -10.66 -0.35 -15.55
C VAL A 36 -9.30 -0.17 -16.25
N PRO A 37 -8.29 0.42 -15.58
CA PRO A 37 -6.93 0.49 -16.13
C PRO A 37 -6.39 -0.85 -16.62
N LYS A 38 -5.53 -0.82 -17.64
CA LYS A 38 -4.80 -2.00 -18.11
C LYS A 38 -3.88 -2.52 -17.02
N GLY A 39 -3.51 -3.80 -17.06
CA GLY A 39 -2.59 -4.39 -16.09
C GLY A 39 -2.85 -5.86 -15.81
N SER A 40 -2.06 -6.43 -14.92
CA SER A 40 -2.04 -7.84 -14.54
C SER A 40 -2.23 -7.98 -13.04
N PHE A 41 -2.92 -9.02 -12.57
CA PHE A 41 -2.99 -9.32 -11.14
C PHE A 41 -1.85 -10.23 -10.66
N GLY A 42 -0.97 -10.67 -11.55
CA GLY A 42 0.20 -11.48 -11.19
C GLY A 42 -0.15 -12.87 -10.64
N TRP A 43 0.64 -13.34 -9.68
CA TRP A 43 0.46 -14.65 -9.05
C TRP A 43 -0.80 -14.70 -8.17
N PRO A 44 -1.53 -15.83 -8.13
CA PRO A 44 -2.59 -16.04 -7.15
C PRO A 44 -2.04 -15.80 -5.72
N LEU A 45 -2.83 -15.14 -4.86
CA LEU A 45 -2.47 -14.69 -3.50
C LEU A 45 -1.43 -13.57 -3.45
N LEU A 46 -0.18 -13.81 -3.83
CA LEU A 46 0.92 -12.85 -3.62
C LEU A 46 0.86 -11.66 -4.59
N GLY A 47 0.22 -11.86 -5.74
CA GLY A 47 0.16 -10.88 -6.80
C GLY A 47 1.53 -10.55 -7.35
N GLU A 48 1.83 -9.26 -7.37
CA GLU A 48 3.10 -8.71 -7.87
C GLU A 48 3.93 -8.04 -6.75
N THR A 49 3.50 -8.21 -5.48
CA THR A 49 4.07 -7.53 -4.30
C THR A 49 5.59 -7.70 -4.17
N LEU A 50 6.11 -8.91 -4.42
CA LEU A 50 7.56 -9.17 -4.34
C LEU A 50 8.36 -8.44 -5.44
N GLY A 51 7.78 -8.32 -6.63
CA GLY A 51 8.36 -7.55 -7.72
C GLY A 51 8.36 -6.06 -7.39
N PHE A 52 7.25 -5.56 -6.84
CA PHE A 52 7.09 -4.18 -6.40
C PHE A 52 8.09 -3.80 -5.29
N LEU A 53 8.34 -4.68 -4.32
CA LEU A 53 9.26 -4.45 -3.21
C LEU A 53 10.72 -4.74 -3.53
N LYS A 54 11.04 -5.12 -4.77
CA LYS A 54 12.43 -5.43 -5.15
C LYS A 54 13.30 -4.16 -4.99
N PRO A 55 14.41 -4.24 -4.24
CA PRO A 55 15.27 -3.07 -4.02
C PRO A 55 15.79 -2.48 -5.33
N HIS A 56 15.84 -1.16 -5.39
CA HIS A 56 16.39 -0.40 -6.51
C HIS A 56 17.01 0.92 -6.00
N PRO A 57 17.86 1.60 -6.79
CA PRO A 57 18.38 2.92 -6.44
C PRO A 57 17.26 3.94 -6.21
N SER A 58 17.40 4.78 -5.18
CA SER A 58 16.39 5.76 -4.75
C SER A 58 16.16 6.90 -5.74
N ASN A 59 17.11 7.12 -6.66
CA ASN A 59 17.02 8.11 -7.74
C ASN A 59 16.39 7.55 -9.03
N THR A 60 15.78 6.36 -8.97
CA THR A 60 15.10 5.71 -10.10
C THR A 60 13.73 5.20 -9.70
N LEU A 61 12.85 4.99 -10.68
CA LEU A 61 11.53 4.37 -10.45
C LEU A 61 11.62 2.87 -10.11
N GLY A 62 12.78 2.24 -10.33
CA GLY A 62 12.94 0.80 -10.23
C GLY A 62 12.37 0.04 -11.43
N ALA A 63 12.88 -1.18 -11.64
CA ALA A 63 12.53 -2.00 -12.79
C ALA A 63 11.04 -2.36 -12.85
N PHE A 64 10.40 -2.57 -11.69
CA PHE A 64 8.99 -2.94 -11.61
C PHE A 64 8.08 -1.86 -12.20
N LEU A 65 8.19 -0.62 -11.71
CA LEU A 65 7.34 0.48 -12.17
C LEU A 65 7.66 0.85 -13.62
N GLN A 66 8.94 0.84 -14.01
CA GLN A 66 9.33 1.14 -15.39
C GLN A 66 8.75 0.15 -16.41
N ASP A 67 8.84 -1.14 -16.13
CA ASP A 67 8.27 -2.21 -16.96
C ASP A 67 6.74 -2.09 -17.04
N HIS A 68 6.06 -1.83 -15.92
CA HIS A 68 4.59 -1.68 -15.93
C HIS A 68 4.11 -0.43 -16.64
N CYS A 69 4.75 0.72 -16.41
CA CYS A 69 4.39 1.96 -17.09
C CYS A 69 4.56 1.84 -18.60
N SER A 70 5.65 1.19 -19.06
CA SER A 70 5.88 0.99 -20.49
C SER A 70 4.86 0.05 -21.16
N ARG A 71 4.39 -0.98 -20.45
CA ARG A 71 3.41 -1.96 -20.99
C ARG A 71 1.96 -1.52 -20.88
N TYR A 72 1.59 -0.88 -19.78
CA TYR A 72 0.20 -0.62 -19.41
C TYR A 72 -0.17 0.87 -19.39
N GLY A 73 0.81 1.76 -19.42
CA GLY A 73 0.66 3.21 -19.22
C GLY A 73 0.89 3.64 -17.78
N ASN A 74 0.89 4.95 -17.53
CA ASN A 74 1.17 5.55 -16.22
C ASN A 74 0.13 5.20 -15.15
N VAL A 75 -1.03 4.68 -15.52
CA VAL A 75 -2.06 4.20 -14.60
C VAL A 75 -2.40 2.77 -14.95
N PHE A 76 -2.17 1.84 -14.02
CA PHE A 76 -2.37 0.43 -14.26
C PHE A 76 -2.92 -0.30 -13.03
N LYS A 77 -3.57 -1.44 -13.25
CA LYS A 77 -4.01 -2.33 -12.18
C LYS A 77 -2.96 -3.38 -11.85
N SER A 78 -2.87 -3.75 -10.58
CA SER A 78 -2.01 -4.79 -10.05
C SER A 78 -2.67 -5.48 -8.84
N HIS A 79 -2.01 -6.49 -8.28
CA HIS A 79 -2.36 -7.07 -6.99
C HIS A 79 -1.16 -6.89 -6.03
N LEU A 80 -1.29 -5.96 -5.09
CA LEU A 80 -0.22 -5.57 -4.17
C LEU A 80 -0.73 -5.70 -2.74
N PHE A 81 0.12 -6.18 -1.83
CA PHE A 81 -0.19 -6.32 -0.40
C PHE A 81 -1.47 -7.13 -0.13
N LEU A 82 -1.68 -8.20 -0.91
CA LEU A 82 -2.87 -9.06 -0.84
C LEU A 82 -4.19 -8.34 -1.18
N SER A 83 -4.12 -7.23 -1.92
CA SER A 83 -5.28 -6.44 -2.33
C SER A 83 -5.23 -6.07 -3.82
N PRO A 84 -6.35 -6.13 -4.56
CA PRO A 84 -6.48 -5.49 -5.86
C PRO A 84 -6.14 -4.01 -5.74
N THR A 85 -5.23 -3.51 -6.57
CA THR A 85 -4.64 -2.18 -6.42
C THR A 85 -4.56 -1.48 -7.77
N VAL A 86 -4.85 -0.18 -7.80
CA VAL A 86 -4.52 0.69 -8.94
C VAL A 86 -3.26 1.47 -8.57
N VAL A 87 -2.25 1.39 -9.43
CA VAL A 87 -0.99 2.11 -9.29
C VAL A 87 -1.01 3.30 -10.25
N SER A 88 -0.67 4.48 -9.73
CA SER A 88 -0.60 5.71 -10.50
C SER A 88 0.80 6.32 -10.44
N CYS A 89 1.46 6.29 -11.59
CA CYS A 89 2.66 7.06 -11.92
C CYS A 89 2.31 8.36 -12.67
N ASP A 90 1.02 8.71 -12.72
CA ASP A 90 0.53 9.94 -13.35
C ASP A 90 0.44 11.09 -12.32
N GLN A 91 1.08 12.21 -12.64
CA GLN A 91 1.18 13.33 -11.71
C GLN A 91 -0.16 14.02 -11.45
N GLU A 92 -1.00 14.18 -12.47
CA GLU A 92 -2.28 14.87 -12.34
C GLU A 92 -3.26 14.05 -11.50
N LEU A 93 -3.32 12.74 -11.75
CA LEU A 93 -4.12 11.81 -10.95
C LEU A 93 -3.62 11.77 -9.50
N ASN A 94 -2.31 11.73 -9.28
CA ASN A 94 -1.75 11.75 -7.92
C ASN A 94 -2.12 13.04 -7.17
N TYR A 95 -2.07 14.19 -7.85
CA TYR A 95 -2.53 15.46 -7.27
C TYR A 95 -4.02 15.42 -6.94
N PHE A 96 -4.86 14.93 -7.86
CA PHE A 96 -6.30 14.78 -7.65
C PHE A 96 -6.63 13.87 -6.45
N ILE A 97 -5.94 12.74 -6.31
CA ILE A 97 -6.10 11.81 -5.18
C ILE A 97 -5.80 12.54 -3.86
N LEU A 98 -4.65 13.21 -3.78
CA LEU A 98 -4.19 13.90 -2.57
C LEU A 98 -5.11 15.08 -2.18
N GLN A 99 -5.66 15.81 -3.15
CA GLN A 99 -6.61 16.91 -2.88
C GLN A 99 -7.99 16.42 -2.41
N ASN A 100 -8.34 15.17 -2.71
CA ASN A 100 -9.63 14.56 -2.37
C ASN A 100 -9.56 13.54 -1.23
N GLU A 101 -8.48 13.57 -0.45
CA GLU A 101 -8.34 12.80 0.79
C GLU A 101 -9.46 13.13 1.78
N GLY A 102 -10.11 12.10 2.32
CA GLY A 102 -11.28 12.20 3.20
C GLY A 102 -12.60 12.50 2.49
N LYS A 103 -12.62 12.55 1.14
CA LYS A 103 -13.85 12.73 0.34
C LYS A 103 -14.07 11.57 -0.62
N LEU A 104 -13.14 11.39 -1.56
CA LEU A 104 -13.18 10.32 -2.57
C LEU A 104 -12.17 9.22 -2.26
N PHE A 105 -11.08 9.57 -1.57
CA PHE A 105 -10.01 8.68 -1.19
C PHE A 105 -9.78 8.74 0.32
N GLN A 106 -9.17 7.69 0.85
CA GLN A 106 -8.78 7.60 2.24
C GLN A 106 -7.46 6.86 2.35
N CYS A 107 -6.59 7.35 3.23
CA CYS A 107 -5.38 6.68 3.62
C CYS A 107 -5.66 5.26 4.14
N SER A 108 -5.06 4.25 3.50
CA SER A 108 -5.27 2.84 3.80
C SER A 108 -3.96 2.06 3.75
N TYR A 109 -3.21 2.10 4.83
CA TYR A 109 -1.97 1.33 4.99
C TYR A 109 -2.24 -0.14 5.39
N PRO A 110 -1.35 -1.08 4.99
CA PRO A 110 -1.42 -2.47 5.42
C PRO A 110 -1.46 -2.65 6.95
N LYS A 111 -2.19 -3.67 7.44
CA LYS A 111 -2.39 -3.96 8.87
C LYS A 111 -1.12 -3.94 9.73
N PRO A 112 0.06 -4.45 9.29
CA PRO A 112 1.27 -4.37 10.09
C PRO A 112 1.65 -2.94 10.53
N ILE A 113 1.38 -1.94 9.71
CA ILE A 113 1.67 -0.52 10.03
C ILE A 113 0.78 -0.04 11.20
N HIS A 114 -0.46 -0.50 11.27
CA HIS A 114 -1.38 -0.19 12.38
C HIS A 114 -0.88 -0.80 13.69
N GLY A 115 -0.39 -2.03 13.66
CA GLY A 115 0.14 -2.71 14.84
C GLY A 115 1.40 -2.05 15.42
N ILE A 116 2.27 -1.51 14.56
CA ILE A 116 3.53 -0.88 14.97
C ILE A 116 3.30 0.57 15.45
N LEU A 117 2.55 1.37 14.69
CA LEU A 117 2.38 2.80 14.99
C LEU A 117 1.20 3.09 15.92
N GLY A 118 0.28 2.13 16.08
CA GLY A 118 -0.96 2.30 16.81
C GLY A 118 -2.05 3.03 16.01
N ASN A 119 -3.29 2.82 16.45
CA ASN A 119 -4.51 3.29 15.77
C ASN A 119 -4.71 4.81 15.82
N VAL A 120 -3.92 5.53 16.62
CA VAL A 120 -4.00 6.99 16.80
C VAL A 120 -2.76 7.69 16.24
N SER A 121 -2.00 7.03 15.37
CA SER A 121 -0.89 7.65 14.66
C SER A 121 -1.38 8.51 13.49
N MET A 122 -0.57 9.49 13.06
CA MET A 122 -0.93 10.39 11.95
C MET A 122 -1.11 9.66 10.61
N LEU A 123 -0.43 8.52 10.40
CA LEU A 123 -0.55 7.72 9.18
C LEU A 123 -1.80 6.84 9.16
N VAL A 124 -2.38 6.52 10.32
CA VAL A 124 -3.51 5.60 10.47
C VAL A 124 -4.82 6.34 10.75
N ALA A 125 -4.76 7.42 11.53
CA ALA A 125 -5.93 8.22 11.88
C ALA A 125 -6.53 8.87 10.63
N VAL A 126 -7.86 9.00 10.62
CA VAL A 126 -8.63 9.64 9.53
C VAL A 126 -9.65 10.62 10.10
N GLY A 127 -10.21 11.48 9.24
CA GLY A 127 -11.25 12.44 9.63
C GLY A 127 -10.78 13.42 10.71
N ASP A 128 -11.63 13.68 11.69
CA ASP A 128 -11.37 14.71 12.71
C ASP A 128 -10.24 14.34 13.68
N THR A 129 -10.01 13.05 13.94
CA THR A 129 -8.87 12.59 14.74
C THR A 129 -7.56 12.97 14.05
N HIS A 130 -7.45 12.71 12.74
CA HIS A 130 -6.30 13.13 11.95
C HIS A 130 -6.11 14.66 11.96
N LYS A 131 -7.19 15.44 11.75
CA LYS A 131 -7.13 16.91 11.80
C LYS A 131 -6.59 17.42 13.13
N ARG A 132 -7.06 16.87 14.26
CA ARG A 132 -6.60 17.24 15.61
C ARG A 132 -5.11 16.93 15.79
N LEU A 133 -4.68 15.72 15.45
CA LEU A 133 -3.27 15.32 15.53
C LEU A 133 -2.38 16.22 14.67
N ARG A 134 -2.78 16.48 13.44
CA ARG A 134 -2.06 17.36 12.51
C ARG A 134 -1.95 18.79 13.05
N ASN A 135 -3.02 19.35 13.61
CA ASN A 135 -3.00 20.69 14.18
C ASN A 135 -2.04 20.81 15.37
N VAL A 136 -2.01 19.80 16.26
CA VAL A 136 -1.06 19.77 17.38
C VAL A 136 0.38 19.71 16.86
N ALA A 137 0.66 18.84 15.88
CA ALA A 137 2.00 18.73 15.30
C ALA A 137 2.45 20.04 14.61
N ILE A 138 1.57 20.68 13.84
CA ILE A 138 1.86 21.97 13.19
C ILE A 138 2.10 23.05 14.24
N SER A 139 1.27 23.11 15.29
CA SER A 139 1.44 24.06 16.39
C SER A 139 2.80 23.88 17.07
N LEU A 140 3.18 22.64 17.37
CA LEU A 140 4.46 22.32 17.99
C LEU A 140 5.62 22.76 17.09
N VAL A 141 5.60 22.37 15.82
CA VAL A 141 6.65 22.74 14.85
C VAL A 141 6.76 24.27 14.71
N SER A 142 5.63 24.97 14.69
CA SER A 142 5.60 26.43 14.56
C SER A 142 6.22 27.11 15.78
N ILE A 143 5.89 26.62 16.98
CA ILE A 143 6.49 27.11 18.24
C ILE A 143 7.99 26.83 18.24
N THR A 144 8.41 25.61 17.93
CA THR A 144 9.83 25.24 17.94
C THR A 144 10.64 26.06 16.93
N LYS A 145 10.13 26.25 15.71
CA LYS A 145 10.79 27.07 14.68
C LYS A 145 10.94 28.54 15.04
N SER A 146 10.04 29.07 15.87
CA SER A 146 10.09 30.48 16.29
C SER A 146 11.15 30.78 17.34
N LYS A 147 11.74 29.75 17.97
CA LYS A 147 12.78 29.93 18.99
C LYS A 147 14.11 30.30 18.33
N PRO A 148 14.82 31.32 18.83
CA PRO A 148 16.12 31.72 18.27
C PRO A 148 17.18 30.62 18.42
N GLU A 149 17.04 29.73 19.41
CA GLU A 149 17.96 28.61 19.64
C GLU A 149 17.77 27.45 18.66
N PHE A 150 16.65 27.39 17.91
CA PHE A 150 16.31 26.25 17.06
C PHE A 150 17.39 25.94 16.01
N LEU A 151 17.97 26.98 15.40
CA LEU A 151 19.05 26.80 14.43
C LEU A 151 20.33 26.26 15.09
N ASN A 152 20.65 26.76 16.29
CA ASN A 152 21.82 26.28 17.05
C ASN A 152 21.64 24.82 17.50
N ASP A 153 20.41 24.43 17.85
CA ASP A 153 20.09 23.06 18.22
C ASP A 153 20.25 22.11 17.02
N ILE A 154 19.77 22.51 15.83
CA ILE A 154 19.97 21.74 14.59
C ILE A 154 21.47 21.58 14.28
N GLU A 155 22.21 22.69 14.28
CA GLU A 155 23.64 22.67 13.98
C GLU A 155 24.40 21.76 14.96
N ARG A 156 24.05 21.81 16.24
CA ARG A 156 24.64 20.92 17.25
C ARG A 156 24.33 19.45 16.97
N THR A 157 23.10 19.09 16.62
CA THR A 157 22.73 17.70 16.32
C THR A 157 23.46 17.16 15.10
N GLU A 158 23.54 17.94 14.02
CA GLU A 158 24.27 17.56 12.79
C GLU A 158 25.78 17.34 13.05
N LEU A 159 26.38 18.15 13.93
CA LEU A 159 27.78 18.01 14.31
C LEU A 159 28.05 16.81 15.23
N LEU A 160 27.05 16.32 15.97
CA LEU A 160 27.16 15.14 16.82
C LEU A 160 26.99 13.82 16.06
N GLU A 161 26.38 13.85 14.87
CA GLU A 161 26.16 12.67 14.02
C GLU A 161 27.28 12.42 12.98
N ARG A 162 28.27 13.32 12.90
CA ARG A 162 29.53 13.08 12.15
C ARG A 162 30.60 12.42 13.00
#